data_AF-A0A7K4G368-F1
#
_entry.id   AF-A0A7K4G368-F1
#
_cell.length_a   1.000
_cell.length_b   1.000
_cell.length_c   1.000
_cell.angle_alpha   90.00
_cell.angle_beta   90.00
_cell.angle_gamma   90.00
#
_symmetry.space_group_name_H-M   'P 1'
#
loop_
_entity.id
_entity.type
_entity.pdbx_description
1 polymer ?
#
loop_
_entity_poly.entity_id
_entity_poly.type
_entity_poly.pdbx_seq_one_letter_code
_entity_poly.pdbx_strand_id
1 'polypeptide(L)'
;MQFLCVEGKYPFFSSTGCGCEVRKEAPDKCICTLQYDPVCGFDGNTYGNSCQAACAGVETNYSGECVAKQTLCTPDQRNVSGCTKELNPVCGWNDPEQIQCIKYPCAQNYDNPCLACTNEQVIGWTQGQCPVD
;
A
#
# COMPACT_ATOMS: atom_id res chain seq x y z
N MET A 1 -21.01 -11.10 -3.11
CA MET A 1 -20.63 -12.52 -3.00
C MET A 1 -19.40 -12.58 -2.13
N GLN A 2 -19.46 -13.12 -0.91
CA GLN A 2 -18.28 -13.22 -0.05
C GLN A 2 -17.52 -14.50 -0.41
N PHE A 3 -16.32 -14.37 -0.95
CA PHE A 3 -15.44 -15.51 -1.20
C PHE A 3 -14.89 -15.98 0.15
N LEU A 4 -15.30 -17.17 0.59
CA LEU A 4 -14.77 -17.84 1.76
C LEU A 4 -13.95 -19.05 1.29
N CYS A 5 -12.67 -19.08 1.63
CA CYS A 5 -11.82 -20.24 1.42
C CYS A 5 -12.04 -21.28 2.51
N VAL A 6 -11.77 -22.55 2.20
CA VAL A 6 -11.75 -23.63 3.20
C VAL A 6 -10.65 -23.37 4.23
N GLU A 7 -10.80 -23.92 5.43
CA GLU A 7 -9.85 -23.77 6.53
C GLU A 7 -8.41 -24.12 6.08
N GLY A 8 -7.45 -23.25 6.38
CA GLY A 8 -6.05 -23.39 5.97
C GLY A 8 -5.72 -22.91 4.54
N LYS A 9 -6.72 -22.42 3.76
CA LYS A 9 -6.48 -21.75 2.47
C LYS A 9 -6.88 -20.27 2.55
N TYR A 10 -6.15 -19.44 1.83
CA TYR A 10 -6.31 -17.99 1.82
C TYR A 10 -6.66 -17.49 0.41
N PRO A 11 -7.48 -16.43 0.29
CA PRO A 11 -7.78 -15.81 -1.00
C PRO A 11 -6.51 -15.26 -1.63
N PHE A 12 -6.34 -15.49 -2.92
CA PHE A 12 -5.24 -14.93 -3.71
C PHE A 12 -5.79 -14.35 -5.03
N PHE A 13 -5.09 -13.33 -5.54
CA PHE A 13 -5.42 -12.62 -6.78
C PHE A 13 -4.21 -12.61 -7.72
N SER A 14 -4.35 -13.16 -8.93
CA SER A 14 -3.34 -13.11 -9.99
C SER A 14 -3.91 -12.59 -11.31
N SER A 15 -3.04 -12.39 -12.29
CA SER A 15 -3.41 -12.15 -13.69
C SER A 15 -4.29 -13.25 -14.30
N THR A 16 -4.27 -14.46 -13.71
CA THR A 16 -5.08 -15.61 -14.12
C THR A 16 -6.43 -15.72 -13.40
N GLY A 17 -6.71 -14.82 -12.45
CA GLY A 17 -7.97 -14.78 -11.70
C GLY A 17 -7.76 -14.91 -10.19
N CYS A 18 -8.88 -15.09 -9.49
CA CYS A 18 -8.94 -15.21 -8.03
C CYS A 18 -9.05 -16.69 -7.62
N GLY A 19 -8.37 -17.10 -6.55
CA GLY A 19 -8.36 -18.48 -6.08
C GLY A 19 -8.13 -18.62 -4.57
N CYS A 20 -8.08 -19.87 -4.09
CA CYS A 20 -7.73 -20.21 -2.71
C CYS A 20 -6.46 -21.07 -2.70
N GLU A 21 -5.41 -20.61 -2.04
CA GLU A 21 -4.14 -21.32 -1.94
C GLU A 21 -3.66 -21.46 -0.50
N VAL A 22 -2.82 -22.46 -0.24
CA VAL A 22 -2.07 -22.56 1.01
C VAL A 22 -0.97 -21.50 1.00
N ARG A 23 -0.75 -20.81 2.13
CA ARG A 23 0.40 -19.89 2.24
C ARG A 23 1.65 -20.69 1.93
N LYS A 24 2.51 -20.13 1.09
CA LYS A 24 3.84 -20.69 0.84
C LYS A 24 4.55 -20.74 2.18
N GLU A 25 4.82 -21.95 2.69
CA GLU A 25 5.51 -22.12 3.96
C GLU A 25 6.86 -21.42 3.91
N ALA A 26 7.16 -20.68 4.98
CA ALA A 26 8.47 -20.11 5.22
C ALA A 26 9.52 -21.21 5.08
N PRO A 27 10.59 -21.04 4.27
CA PRO A 27 11.59 -22.09 4.13
C PRO A 27 12.25 -22.38 5.49
N ASP A 28 12.34 -23.67 5.86
CA ASP A 28 12.90 -24.17 7.15
C ASP A 28 14.29 -23.62 7.52
N LYS A 29 15.02 -23.09 6.53
CA LYS A 29 16.22 -22.29 6.72
C LYS A 29 16.19 -21.08 5.80
N CYS A 30 15.79 -19.93 6.35
CA CYS A 30 16.00 -18.66 5.68
C CYS A 30 17.43 -18.18 5.88
N ILE A 31 18.16 -18.05 4.78
CA ILE A 31 19.43 -17.33 4.75
C ILE A 31 19.19 -16.06 3.93
N CYS A 32 19.14 -14.93 4.61
CA CYS A 32 19.01 -13.62 3.97
C CYS A 32 20.24 -12.77 4.25
N THR A 33 20.57 -11.89 3.30
CA THR A 33 21.58 -10.85 3.54
C THR A 33 21.06 -9.84 4.57
N LEU A 34 21.98 -9.11 5.21
CA LEU A 34 21.66 -7.97 6.08
C LEU A 34 21.57 -6.64 5.30
N GLN A 35 21.47 -6.71 3.97
CA GLN A 35 21.26 -5.53 3.13
C GLN A 35 19.90 -4.94 3.46
N TYR A 36 19.86 -3.64 3.70
CA TYR A 36 18.65 -2.92 4.05
C TYR A 36 18.06 -2.26 2.80
N ASP A 37 17.08 -2.93 2.23
CA ASP A 37 16.27 -2.50 1.08
C ASP A 37 14.80 -2.75 1.44
N PRO A 38 14.20 -1.90 2.29
CA PRO A 38 12.97 -2.22 2.98
C PRO A 38 11.81 -2.49 2.03
N VAL A 39 10.90 -3.36 2.44
CA VAL A 39 9.65 -3.64 1.73
C VAL A 39 8.49 -3.63 2.70
N CYS A 40 7.33 -3.20 2.23
CA CYS A 40 6.09 -3.31 2.98
C CYS A 40 5.40 -4.62 2.59
N GLY A 41 5.07 -5.47 3.56
CA GLY A 41 4.30 -6.69 3.33
C GLY A 41 2.80 -6.42 3.20
N PHE A 42 2.06 -7.35 2.59
CA PHE A 42 0.58 -7.30 2.57
C PHE A 42 -0.04 -7.43 3.96
N ASP A 43 0.73 -7.86 4.95
CA ASP A 43 0.39 -7.89 6.37
C ASP A 43 0.55 -6.52 7.05
N GLY A 44 1.04 -5.49 6.33
CA GLY A 44 1.27 -4.15 6.85
C GLY A 44 2.55 -4.01 7.67
N ASN A 45 3.44 -5.01 7.65
CA ASN A 45 4.72 -4.95 8.35
C ASN A 45 5.88 -4.58 7.41
N THR A 46 6.79 -3.74 7.90
CA THR A 46 8.04 -3.44 7.22
C THR A 46 9.05 -4.57 7.43
N TYR A 47 9.61 -5.09 6.35
CA TYR A 47 10.72 -6.04 6.36
C TYR A 47 11.98 -5.35 5.86
N GLY A 48 13.14 -5.69 6.44
CA GLY A 48 14.41 -5.04 6.07
C GLY A 48 14.85 -5.31 4.64
N ASN A 49 14.38 -6.40 4.04
CA ASN A 49 14.45 -6.66 2.60
C ASN A 49 13.41 -7.69 2.14
N SER A 50 13.27 -7.86 0.83
CA SER A 50 12.35 -8.83 0.21
C SER A 50 12.62 -10.28 0.59
N CYS A 51 13.88 -10.66 0.87
CA CYS A 51 14.21 -11.99 1.37
C CYS A 51 13.63 -12.21 2.76
N GLN A 52 13.74 -11.22 3.65
CA GLN A 52 13.17 -11.28 5.00
C GLN A 52 11.63 -11.35 4.97
N ALA A 53 10.97 -10.63 4.06
CA ALA A 53 9.52 -10.75 3.86
C ALA A 53 9.12 -12.15 3.38
N ALA A 54 9.78 -12.66 2.34
CA ALA A 54 9.54 -14.00 1.82
C ALA A 54 9.83 -15.08 2.87
N CYS A 55 10.86 -14.86 3.70
CA CYS A 55 11.18 -15.73 4.82
C CYS A 55 10.05 -15.79 5.85
N ALA A 56 9.37 -14.67 6.11
CA ALA A 56 8.20 -14.64 6.98
C ALA A 56 6.94 -15.24 6.31
N GLY A 57 7.04 -15.71 5.06
CA GLY A 57 5.89 -16.18 4.29
C GLY A 57 4.95 -15.03 3.89
N VAL A 58 5.47 -13.81 3.78
CA VAL A 58 4.71 -12.60 3.48
C VAL A 58 5.08 -12.09 2.10
N GLU A 59 4.07 -11.93 1.24
CA GLU A 59 4.24 -11.31 -0.06
C GLU A 59 4.51 -9.80 0.10
N THR A 60 5.42 -9.30 -0.73
CA THR A 60 5.72 -7.86 -0.79
C THR A 60 4.56 -7.13 -1.45
N ASN A 61 4.09 -6.10 -0.78
CA ASN A 61 3.06 -5.19 -1.23
C ASN A 61 3.66 -4.09 -2.11
N TYR A 62 4.61 -3.33 -1.57
CA TYR A 62 5.38 -2.31 -2.30
C TYR A 62 6.80 -2.16 -1.73
N SER A 63 7.69 -1.55 -2.52
CA SER A 63 9.06 -1.25 -2.10
C SER A 63 9.10 -0.04 -1.16
N GLY A 64 9.96 -0.10 -0.14
CA GLY A 64 10.04 0.88 0.94
C GLY A 64 9.39 0.38 2.23
N GLU A 65 9.54 1.14 3.30
CA GLU A 65 8.87 0.84 4.57
C GLU A 65 7.35 1.00 4.44
N CYS A 66 6.59 0.25 5.22
CA CYS A 66 5.15 0.48 5.31
C CYS A 66 4.88 1.89 5.82
N VAL A 67 4.04 2.62 5.09
CA VAL A 67 3.59 3.93 5.53
C VAL A 67 2.68 3.82 6.75
N ALA A 68 2.83 4.75 7.68
CA ALA A 68 1.98 4.85 8.86
C ALA A 68 0.52 5.15 8.48
N LYS A 69 -0.36 5.05 9.48
CA LYS A 69 -1.80 5.29 9.38
C LYS A 69 -2.09 6.58 8.60
N GLN A 70 -2.81 6.45 7.49
CA GLN A 70 -3.19 7.57 6.62
C GLN A 70 -4.01 8.60 7.40
N THR A 71 -3.78 9.88 7.11
CA THR A 71 -4.70 10.95 7.50
C THR A 71 -5.82 10.98 6.47
N LEU A 72 -7.03 10.59 6.87
CA LEU A 72 -8.19 10.58 5.99
C LEU A 72 -8.61 12.00 5.63
N CYS A 73 -9.00 12.18 4.38
CA CYS A 73 -9.56 13.45 3.91
C CYS A 73 -10.97 13.66 4.48
N THR A 74 -11.23 14.83 5.07
CA THR A 74 -12.55 15.18 5.60
C THR A 74 -13.44 15.80 4.52
N PRO A 75 -14.77 15.78 4.68
CA PRO A 75 -15.68 16.49 3.76
C PRO A 75 -15.37 17.98 3.63
N ASP A 76 -14.93 18.62 4.72
CA ASP A 76 -14.58 20.04 4.70
C ASP A 76 -13.33 20.32 3.87
N GLN A 77 -12.35 19.41 3.85
CA GLN A 77 -11.15 19.52 3.03
C GLN A 77 -11.42 19.33 1.54
N ARG A 78 -12.50 18.61 1.19
CA ARG A 78 -12.94 18.41 -0.20
C ARG A 78 -13.67 19.63 -0.75
N ASN A 79 -14.42 20.33 0.09
CA ASN A 79 -15.29 21.45 -0.31
C ASN A 79 -14.65 22.82 -0.10
N VAL A 80 -13.36 22.96 -0.43
CA VAL A 80 -12.64 24.24 -0.35
C VAL A 80 -12.72 24.99 -1.67
N SER A 81 -12.80 26.33 -1.62
CA SER A 81 -12.82 27.18 -2.82
C SER A 81 -11.47 27.27 -3.55
N GLY A 82 -10.39 26.84 -2.89
CA GLY A 82 -9.05 26.75 -3.46
C GLY A 82 -7.99 26.44 -2.40
N CYS A 83 -6.86 25.89 -2.85
CA CYS A 83 -5.72 25.57 -1.99
C CYS A 83 -4.66 26.68 -2.03
N THR A 84 -3.97 26.87 -0.90
CA THR A 84 -2.75 27.69 -0.84
C THR A 84 -1.61 26.98 -1.57
N LYS A 85 -0.63 27.75 -2.06
CA LYS A 85 0.58 27.23 -2.73
C LYS A 85 1.69 26.91 -1.72
N GLU A 86 1.32 26.36 -0.58
CA GLU A 86 2.30 25.90 0.40
C GLU A 86 2.95 24.61 -0.11
N LEU A 87 4.26 24.48 0.06
CA LEU A 87 5.00 23.28 -0.32
C LEU A 87 5.20 22.40 0.92
N ASN A 88 4.24 21.52 1.16
CA ASN A 88 4.25 20.53 2.22
C ASN A 88 3.95 19.14 1.63
N PRO A 89 4.91 18.51 0.90
CA PRO A 89 4.62 17.36 0.06
C PRO A 89 3.97 16.21 0.81
N VAL A 90 2.97 15.60 0.17
CA VAL A 90 2.24 14.44 0.68
C VAL A 90 2.05 13.39 -0.40
N CYS A 91 1.87 12.16 0.06
CA CYS A 91 1.43 11.05 -0.76
C CYS A 91 -0.08 10.87 -0.55
N GLY A 92 -0.87 11.16 -1.57
CA GLY A 92 -2.31 10.92 -1.58
C GLY A 92 -2.60 9.50 -2.03
N TRP A 93 -3.34 8.76 -1.22
CA TRP A 93 -3.73 7.38 -1.45
C TRP A 93 -5.13 7.34 -2.05
N ASN A 94 -5.27 6.64 -3.17
CA ASN A 94 -6.54 6.58 -3.87
C ASN A 94 -7.38 5.40 -3.40
N ASP A 95 -8.69 5.51 -3.57
CA ASP A 95 -9.64 4.43 -3.30
C ASP A 95 -9.47 3.29 -4.33
N PRO A 96 -8.94 2.12 -3.93
CA PRO A 96 -8.78 0.99 -4.86
C PRO A 96 -10.12 0.43 -5.36
N GLU A 97 -11.25 0.77 -4.73
CA GLU A 97 -12.59 0.38 -5.21
C GLU A 97 -13.12 1.32 -6.31
N GLN A 98 -12.65 2.58 -6.34
CA GLN A 98 -13.10 3.59 -7.31
C GLN A 98 -12.16 3.71 -8.51
N ILE A 99 -10.90 3.27 -8.40
CA ILE A 99 -9.91 3.34 -9.48
C ILE A 99 -9.19 2.00 -9.69
N GLN A 100 -9.11 1.55 -10.95
CA GLN A 100 -8.20 0.47 -11.33
C GLN A 100 -6.79 1.05 -11.50
N CYS A 101 -5.97 0.93 -10.47
CA CYS A 101 -4.61 1.43 -10.47
C CYS A 101 -3.74 0.50 -11.33
N ILE A 102 -3.13 1.06 -12.39
CA ILE A 102 -2.25 0.30 -13.27
C ILE A 102 -0.93 -0.04 -12.55
N LYS A 103 -0.52 0.81 -11.60
CA LYS A 103 0.67 0.65 -10.77
C LYS A 103 0.28 0.74 -9.30
N TYR A 104 0.85 -0.16 -8.49
CA TYR A 104 0.59 -0.27 -7.05
C TYR A 104 1.88 0.04 -6.30
N PRO A 105 1.90 0.94 -5.30
CA PRO A 105 0.75 1.40 -4.52
C PRO A 105 -0.10 2.42 -5.26
N CYS A 106 -1.40 2.37 -5.02
CA CYS A 106 -2.34 3.30 -5.62
C CYS A 106 -2.26 4.68 -4.96
N ALA A 107 -1.20 5.41 -5.29
CA ALA A 107 -0.89 6.66 -4.65
C ALA A 107 -0.20 7.65 -5.58
N GLN A 108 -0.40 8.95 -5.34
CA GLN A 108 0.13 10.04 -6.14
C GLN A 108 0.73 11.13 -5.26
N ASN A 109 1.82 11.74 -5.73
CA ASN A 109 2.44 12.87 -5.04
C ASN A 109 1.61 14.13 -5.23
N TYR A 110 1.41 14.88 -4.15
CA TYR A 110 0.80 16.20 -4.15
C TYR A 110 1.69 17.19 -3.41
N ASP A 111 1.66 18.45 -3.81
CA ASP A 111 2.50 19.49 -3.20
C ASP A 111 2.09 19.78 -1.75
N ASN A 112 0.82 19.55 -1.39
CA ASN A 112 0.31 19.71 -0.03
C ASN A 112 -0.98 18.90 0.25
N PRO A 113 -1.36 18.73 1.54
CA PRO A 113 -2.57 18.01 1.94
C PRO A 113 -3.86 18.52 1.29
N CYS A 114 -3.97 19.83 1.06
CA CYS A 114 -5.17 20.42 0.45
C CYS A 114 -5.32 19.93 -0.99
N LEU A 115 -4.25 20.01 -1.79
CA LEU A 115 -4.26 19.53 -3.17
C LEU A 115 -4.56 18.04 -3.27
N ALA A 116 -4.04 17.24 -2.33
CA ALA A 116 -4.40 15.82 -2.21
C ALA A 116 -5.89 15.64 -1.93
N CYS A 117 -6.44 16.29 -0.90
CA CYS A 117 -7.82 16.08 -0.47
C CYS A 117 -8.88 16.75 -1.35
N THR A 118 -8.53 17.72 -2.20
CA THR A 118 -9.45 18.22 -3.24
C THR A 118 -9.67 17.24 -4.39
N ASN A 119 -8.82 16.22 -4.52
CA ASN A 119 -9.04 15.14 -5.47
C ASN A 119 -10.00 14.10 -4.86
N GLU A 120 -11.17 13.92 -5.47
CA GLU A 120 -12.22 13.01 -4.97
C GLU A 120 -11.78 11.54 -4.93
N GLN A 121 -10.77 11.16 -5.72
CA GLN A 121 -10.24 9.80 -5.75
C GLN A 121 -9.33 9.51 -4.55
N VAL A 122 -8.80 10.54 -3.89
CA VAL A 122 -7.92 10.41 -2.73
C VAL A 122 -8.76 10.19 -1.46
N ILE A 123 -8.52 9.06 -0.80
CA ILE A 123 -9.16 8.70 0.48
C ILE A 123 -8.46 9.33 1.68
N GLY A 124 -7.16 9.54 1.55
CA GLY A 124 -6.32 10.08 2.61
C GLY A 124 -4.89 10.27 2.13
N TRP A 125 -4.05 10.79 3.00
CA TRP A 125 -2.66 11.11 2.66
C TRP A 125 -1.70 10.76 3.79
N THR A 126 -0.43 10.59 3.42
CA THR A 126 0.70 10.47 4.35
C THR A 126 1.72 11.56 4.06
N GLN A 127 2.47 11.98 5.07
CA GLN A 127 3.50 13.00 4.90
C GLN A 127 4.65 12.48 4.02
N GLY A 128 5.15 13.32 3.11
CA GLY A 128 6.29 12.98 2.25
C GLY A 128 5.89 12.44 0.88
N GLN A 129 6.85 11.86 0.17
CA GLN A 129 6.64 11.31 -1.18
C GLN A 129 6.04 9.91 -1.12
N CYS A 130 5.32 9.53 -2.17
CA CYS A 130 4.82 8.18 -2.34
C CYS A 130 5.95 7.17 -2.52
N PRO A 131 5.76 5.92 -2.02
CA PRO A 131 6.66 4.82 -2.35
C PRO A 131 6.77 4.65 -3.86
N VAL A 132 7.95 4.26 -4.32
CA VAL A 132 8.24 4.01 -5.74
C VAL A 132 8.37 2.50 -5.96
N ASP A 133 7.68 1.97 -6.98
CA ASP A 133 7.88 0.59 -7.46
C ASP A 133 8.83 0.51 -8.64
#